data_AF-A0A7C7HEE8-F1
#
_entry.id   AF-A0A7C7HEE8-F1
#
_cell.length_a   1.000
_cell.length_b   1.000
_cell.length_c   1.000
_cell.angle_alpha   90.00
_cell.angle_beta   90.00
_cell.angle_gamma   90.00
#
_symmetry.space_group_name_H-M   'P 1'
#
loop_
_entity.id
_entity.type
_entity.pdbx_description
1 polymer ?
#
loop_
_entity_poly.entity_id
_entity_poly.type
_entity_poly.pdbx_seq_one_letter_code
_entity_poly.pdbx_strand_id
1 'polypeptide(L)'
;MGQDLQAELKAFEPQHDFFVGIDSDGCAFNSMEVKHNDSFSVNLIKYFGLAAISRQVHQVWDFVNLYSKTRGINRFKAIILAFDFLSQMPKVKRAGVQIPDLPYLREWTETETKLGNPALDQIIKNATGARLEELSKIMEWSLDVNKTISEIVYNLPPFPYVCQSLQKLEGQADMIVVSATPYEALKREWDEHNISQYVALIAGQEMGSKAEHLAISAKGKYAVDQIIMIGDSPGDLKAAQSINALFFPVNPGYEEESWQQFLDQGIDKFLGSTYKGAYQDQLITRFDALLPEDPPWCLG
;
A
#
# COMPACT_ATOMS: atom_id res chain seq x y z
N MET A 1 0.82 -24.01 -19.98
CA MET A 1 1.59 -22.74 -19.97
C MET A 1 0.82 -21.79 -19.08
N GLY A 2 1.41 -21.30 -18.00
CA GLY A 2 0.74 -20.33 -17.13
C GLY A 2 0.52 -19.01 -17.88
N GLN A 3 -0.56 -18.31 -17.55
CA GLN A 3 -0.83 -16.96 -18.05
C GLN A 3 0.28 -16.02 -17.55
N ASP A 4 0.91 -15.27 -18.45
CA ASP A 4 1.88 -14.22 -18.07
C ASP A 4 1.10 -13.04 -17.48
N LEU A 5 1.04 -12.96 -16.15
CA LEU A 5 0.32 -11.92 -15.43
C LEU A 5 0.89 -10.52 -15.64
N GLN A 6 2.08 -10.40 -16.24
CA GLN A 6 2.72 -9.13 -16.59
C GLN A 6 2.57 -8.75 -18.07
N ALA A 7 1.79 -9.51 -18.86
CA ALA A 7 1.70 -9.30 -20.30
C ALA A 7 1.26 -7.87 -20.67
N GLU A 8 0.27 -7.32 -19.97
CA GLU A 8 -0.21 -5.95 -20.22
C GLU A 8 0.85 -4.89 -19.90
N LEU A 9 1.56 -5.04 -18.77
CA LEU A 9 2.67 -4.15 -18.42
C LEU A 9 3.80 -4.19 -19.47
N LYS A 10 4.14 -5.37 -19.97
CA LYS A 10 5.19 -5.54 -20.99
C LYS A 10 4.78 -4.97 -22.34
N ALA A 11 3.49 -5.10 -22.70
CA ALA A 11 2.92 -4.60 -23.94
C ALA A 11 2.57 -3.10 -23.92
N PHE A 12 2.70 -2.43 -22.77
CA PHE A 12 2.49 -1.00 -22.64
C PHE A 12 3.50 -0.21 -23.48
N GLU A 13 3.00 0.60 -24.41
CA GLU A 13 3.79 1.46 -25.29
C GLU A 13 3.48 2.93 -24.98
N PRO A 14 4.50 3.80 -24.82
CA PRO A 14 4.29 5.23 -24.61
C PRO A 14 3.46 5.88 -25.70
N GLN A 15 2.51 6.72 -25.32
CA GLN A 15 1.76 7.60 -26.22
C GLN A 15 2.12 9.08 -25.99
N HIS A 16 2.74 9.40 -24.86
CA HIS A 16 3.15 10.74 -24.47
C HIS A 16 4.61 10.75 -23.98
N ASP A 17 5.17 11.95 -23.79
CA ASP A 17 6.53 12.11 -23.29
C ASP A 17 6.63 11.94 -21.76
N PHE A 18 5.50 12.00 -21.05
CA PHE A 18 5.43 11.94 -19.59
C PHE A 18 4.68 10.70 -19.11
N PHE A 19 5.10 10.16 -17.97
CA PHE A 19 4.51 8.99 -17.33
C PHE A 19 4.14 9.29 -15.87
N VAL A 20 2.95 8.86 -15.46
CA VAL A 20 2.45 8.97 -14.09
C VAL A 20 2.02 7.61 -13.58
N GLY A 21 2.73 7.09 -12.58
CA GLY A 21 2.27 5.97 -11.77
C GLY A 21 1.45 6.49 -10.59
N ILE A 22 0.29 5.91 -10.33
CA ILE A 22 -0.63 6.37 -9.28
C ILE A 22 -0.95 5.19 -8.36
N ASP A 23 -0.62 5.29 -7.08
CA ASP A 23 -1.16 4.33 -6.12
C ASP A 23 -2.65 4.54 -5.88
N SER A 24 -3.35 3.48 -5.51
CA SER A 24 -4.79 3.51 -5.29
C SER A 24 -5.14 3.73 -3.82
N ASP A 25 -4.71 2.81 -2.95
CA ASP A 25 -5.16 2.76 -1.56
C ASP A 25 -4.43 3.77 -0.68
N GLY A 26 -5.15 4.68 -0.03
CA GLY A 26 -4.54 5.76 0.75
C GLY A 26 -3.96 6.88 -0.11
N CYS A 27 -4.01 6.74 -1.43
CA CYS A 27 -3.52 7.71 -2.40
C CYS A 27 -4.67 8.29 -3.24
N ALA A 28 -5.30 7.50 -4.13
CA ALA A 28 -6.47 7.94 -4.87
C ALA A 28 -7.76 7.84 -4.04
N PHE A 29 -7.83 6.86 -3.13
CA PHE A 29 -9.02 6.55 -2.33
C PHE A 29 -8.72 6.46 -0.84
N ASN A 30 -9.70 6.77 0.01
CA ASN A 30 -9.62 6.58 1.47
C ASN A 30 -9.79 5.11 1.91
N SER A 31 -9.45 4.18 1.04
CA SER A 31 -9.73 2.75 1.23
C SER A 31 -8.79 2.16 2.28
N MET A 32 -7.61 2.74 2.47
CA MET A 32 -6.64 2.28 3.45
C MET A 32 -7.19 2.38 4.88
N GLU A 33 -7.82 3.49 5.26
CA GLU A 33 -8.44 3.66 6.58
C GLU A 33 -9.50 2.58 6.84
N VAL A 34 -10.46 2.42 5.92
CA VAL A 34 -11.55 1.45 6.05
C VAL A 34 -11.01 0.02 6.09
N LYS A 35 -10.09 -0.33 5.19
CA LYS A 35 -9.47 -1.67 5.13
C LYS A 35 -8.79 -1.98 6.47
N HIS A 36 -7.98 -1.08 7.01
CA HIS A 36 -7.20 -1.34 8.22
C HIS A 36 -8.03 -1.31 9.51
N ASN A 37 -8.94 -0.34 9.64
CA ASN A 37 -9.71 -0.13 10.86
C ASN A 37 -10.89 -1.11 10.97
N ASP A 38 -11.55 -1.42 9.86
CA ASP A 38 -12.81 -2.18 9.87
C ASP A 38 -12.64 -3.63 9.39
N SER A 39 -11.49 -4.00 8.82
CA SER A 39 -11.19 -5.39 8.42
C SER A 39 -9.96 -5.96 9.12
N PHE A 40 -8.77 -5.42 8.87
CA PHE A 40 -7.53 -6.05 9.33
C PHE A 40 -7.43 -6.16 10.85
N SER A 41 -7.59 -5.04 11.57
CA SER A 41 -7.49 -5.02 13.03
C SER A 41 -8.63 -5.79 13.71
N VAL A 42 -9.84 -5.71 13.16
CA VAL A 42 -11.02 -6.48 13.61
C VAL A 42 -10.79 -7.98 13.49
N ASN A 43 -10.30 -8.43 12.33
CA ASN A 43 -9.99 -9.85 12.12
C ASN A 43 -8.82 -10.30 12.99
N LEU A 44 -7.83 -9.43 13.27
CA LEU A 44 -6.75 -9.76 14.20
C LEU A 44 -7.30 -10.03 15.62
N ILE A 45 -8.24 -9.20 16.09
CA ILE A 45 -8.92 -9.41 17.38
C ILE A 45 -9.67 -10.75 17.39
N LYS A 46 -10.45 -11.03 16.33
CA LYS A 46 -11.24 -12.25 16.19
C LYS A 46 -10.39 -13.51 16.23
N TYR A 47 -9.37 -13.59 15.38
CA TYR A 47 -8.58 -14.82 15.20
C TYR A 47 -7.65 -15.10 16.37
N PHE A 48 -7.15 -14.07 17.04
CA PHE A 48 -6.17 -14.23 18.13
C PHE A 48 -6.78 -14.04 19.53
N GLY A 49 -8.10 -13.85 19.63
CA GLY A 49 -8.78 -13.73 20.92
C GLY A 49 -8.36 -12.49 21.71
N LEU A 50 -8.08 -11.38 21.03
CA LEU A 50 -7.48 -10.18 21.63
C LEU A 50 -8.53 -9.17 22.13
N ALA A 51 -9.78 -9.59 22.32
CA ALA A 51 -10.89 -8.69 22.67
C ALA A 51 -10.65 -7.89 23.96
N ALA A 52 -9.97 -8.48 24.96
CA ALA A 52 -9.64 -7.83 26.22
C ALA A 52 -8.68 -6.62 26.07
N ILE A 53 -7.99 -6.52 24.93
CA ILE A 53 -7.03 -5.46 24.61
C ILE A 53 -7.34 -4.82 23.24
N SER A 54 -8.59 -4.89 22.77
CA SER A 54 -8.99 -4.40 21.44
C SER A 54 -8.51 -2.98 21.14
N ARG A 55 -8.63 -2.08 22.12
CA ARG A 55 -8.11 -0.70 22.01
C ARG A 55 -6.61 -0.66 21.71
N GLN A 56 -5.80 -1.51 22.34
CA GLN A 56 -4.36 -1.56 22.08
C GLN A 56 -4.09 -2.18 20.71
N VAL A 57 -4.88 -3.17 20.28
CA VAL A 57 -4.77 -3.76 18.95
C VAL A 57 -4.98 -2.70 17.87
N HIS A 58 -6.07 -1.92 17.93
CA HIS A 58 -6.30 -0.83 16.98
C HIS A 58 -5.17 0.21 17.03
N GLN A 59 -4.82 0.70 18.21
CA GLN A 59 -3.74 1.68 18.37
C GLN A 59 -2.41 1.22 17.75
N VAL A 60 -2.02 -0.03 17.97
CA VAL A 60 -0.78 -0.60 17.41
C VAL A 60 -0.91 -0.82 15.92
N TRP A 61 -2.06 -1.31 15.46
CA TRP A 61 -2.30 -1.59 14.05
C TRP A 61 -2.26 -0.31 13.20
N ASP A 62 -2.88 0.75 13.69
CA ASP A 62 -2.91 2.06 13.02
C ASP A 62 -1.51 2.66 12.94
N PHE A 63 -0.74 2.59 14.04
CA PHE A 63 0.65 3.02 14.01
C PHE A 63 1.45 2.24 12.96
N VAL A 64 1.40 0.90 12.99
CA VAL A 64 2.18 0.06 12.08
C VAL A 64 1.78 0.29 10.62
N ASN A 65 0.49 0.42 10.32
CA ASN A 65 0.02 0.36 8.93
C ASN A 65 -0.39 1.70 8.34
N LEU A 66 -0.75 2.69 9.15
CA LEU A 66 -1.30 3.97 8.68
C LEU A 66 -0.38 5.14 9.03
N TYR A 67 0.16 5.21 10.25
CA TYR A 67 0.74 6.46 10.78
C TYR A 67 2.19 6.33 11.26
N SER A 68 3.02 5.57 10.55
CA SER A 68 4.46 5.45 10.85
C SER A 68 5.30 5.13 9.61
N LYS A 69 6.61 5.02 9.78
CA LYS A 69 7.55 4.57 8.73
C LYS A 69 7.23 3.20 8.13
N THR A 70 6.37 2.41 8.75
CA THR A 70 5.91 1.11 8.22
C THR A 70 4.57 1.18 7.50
N ARG A 71 4.05 2.39 7.22
CA ARG A 71 2.82 2.57 6.43
C ARG A 71 2.86 1.75 5.14
N GLY A 72 1.79 1.03 4.86
CA GLY A 72 1.66 0.18 3.66
C GLY A 72 2.55 -1.07 3.66
N ILE A 73 3.11 -1.47 4.80
CA ILE A 73 3.88 -2.71 4.90
C ILE A 73 3.01 -3.94 4.59
N ASN A 74 3.64 -4.99 4.07
CA ASN A 74 2.96 -6.25 3.81
C ASN A 74 2.26 -6.80 5.07
N ARG A 75 1.00 -7.23 4.92
CA ARG A 75 0.13 -7.69 6.01
C ARG A 75 0.73 -8.75 6.95
N PHE A 76 1.58 -9.64 6.44
CA PHE A 76 2.20 -10.69 7.27
C PHE A 76 3.31 -10.11 8.16
N LYS A 77 4.10 -9.17 7.62
CA LYS A 77 5.07 -8.39 8.39
C LYS A 77 4.36 -7.45 9.38
N ALA A 78 3.21 -6.90 9.00
CA ALA A 78 2.41 -6.04 9.86
C ALA A 78 1.95 -6.77 11.13
N ILE A 79 1.46 -8.02 11.03
CA ILE A 79 1.09 -8.82 12.21
C ILE A 79 2.28 -9.01 13.14
N ILE A 80 3.44 -9.38 12.58
CA ILE A 80 4.66 -9.60 13.35
C ILE A 80 5.01 -8.35 14.17
N LEU A 81 5.08 -7.19 13.52
CA LEU A 81 5.36 -5.91 14.19
C LEU A 81 4.29 -5.54 15.21
N ALA A 82 3.01 -5.76 14.89
CA ALA A 82 1.93 -5.47 15.81
C ALA A 82 2.02 -6.32 17.07
N PHE A 83 2.33 -7.61 16.93
CA PHE A 83 2.50 -8.51 18.08
C PHE A 83 3.75 -8.16 18.89
N ASP A 84 4.84 -7.79 18.24
CA ASP A 84 6.05 -7.30 18.91
C ASP A 84 5.75 -6.07 19.77
N PHE A 85 5.02 -5.08 19.26
CA PHE A 85 4.64 -3.91 20.04
C PHE A 85 3.65 -4.25 21.16
N LEU A 86 2.61 -5.02 20.87
CA LEU A 86 1.61 -5.42 21.88
C LEU A 86 2.27 -6.16 23.05
N SER A 87 3.20 -7.08 22.78
CA SER A 87 3.91 -7.86 23.81
C SER A 87 4.72 -6.98 24.77
N GLN A 88 5.16 -5.80 24.31
CA GLN A 88 5.96 -4.86 25.09
C GLN A 88 5.10 -3.93 25.97
N MET A 89 3.83 -3.71 25.60
CA MET A 89 2.95 -2.75 26.28
C MET A 89 2.62 -3.19 27.73
N PRO A 90 2.86 -2.33 28.75
CA PRO A 90 2.52 -2.64 30.14
C PRO A 90 1.03 -2.94 30.37
N LYS A 91 0.13 -2.31 29.61
CA LYS A 91 -1.31 -2.57 29.68
C LYS A 91 -1.67 -3.98 29.22
N VAL A 92 -1.05 -4.46 28.15
CA VAL A 92 -1.25 -5.82 27.62
C VAL A 92 -0.74 -6.86 28.61
N LYS A 93 0.46 -6.66 29.15
CA LYS A 93 1.04 -7.53 30.20
C LYS A 93 0.13 -7.64 31.43
N ARG A 94 -0.43 -6.53 31.92
CA ARG A 94 -1.35 -6.53 33.06
C ARG A 94 -2.69 -7.21 32.78
N ALA A 95 -3.15 -7.20 31.53
CA ALA A 95 -4.38 -7.89 31.12
C ALA A 95 -4.21 -9.42 31.08
N GLY A 96 -2.97 -9.94 31.15
CA GLY A 96 -2.70 -11.38 31.13
C GLY A 96 -2.96 -12.05 29.77
N VAL A 97 -3.16 -11.26 28.72
CA VAL A 97 -3.37 -11.76 27.35
C VAL A 97 -2.05 -12.30 26.81
N GLN A 98 -2.07 -13.53 26.28
CA GLN A 98 -0.92 -14.14 25.61
C GLN A 98 -0.87 -13.63 24.17
N ILE A 99 0.24 -12.99 23.79
CA ILE A 99 0.51 -12.58 22.42
C ILE A 99 1.36 -13.67 21.77
N PRO A 100 0.96 -14.24 20.62
CA PRO A 100 1.74 -15.26 19.93
C PRO A 100 3.09 -14.73 19.42
N ASP A 101 4.14 -15.54 19.51
CA ASP A 101 5.48 -15.17 19.02
C ASP A 101 5.63 -15.31 17.48
N LEU A 102 4.81 -16.15 16.87
CA LEU A 102 4.77 -16.45 15.42
C LEU A 102 6.12 -16.83 14.79
N PRO A 103 6.88 -17.80 15.35
CA PRO A 103 8.20 -18.16 14.85
C PRO A 103 8.23 -18.62 13.39
N TYR A 104 7.20 -19.34 12.94
CA TYR A 104 7.17 -19.88 11.58
C TYR A 104 6.76 -18.84 10.54
N LEU A 105 5.88 -17.91 10.92
CA LEU A 105 5.58 -16.75 10.09
C LEU A 105 6.83 -15.88 9.91
N ARG A 106 7.57 -15.61 11.00
CA ARG A 106 8.83 -14.85 10.94
C ARG A 106 9.82 -15.46 9.96
N GLU A 107 10.14 -16.74 10.14
CA GLU A 107 11.03 -17.50 9.27
C GLU A 107 10.62 -17.41 7.79
N TRP A 108 9.31 -17.55 7.50
CA TRP A 108 8.82 -17.43 6.15
C TRP A 108 8.97 -16.02 5.59
N THR A 109 8.63 -14.98 6.38
CA THR A 109 8.71 -13.58 5.92
C THR A 109 10.13 -13.07 5.68
N GLU A 110 11.14 -13.74 6.23
CA GLU A 110 12.56 -13.46 5.99
C GLU A 110 13.07 -14.07 4.67
N THR A 111 12.49 -15.19 4.25
CA THR A 111 12.99 -15.99 3.10
C THR A 111 12.15 -15.82 1.84
N GLU A 112 10.86 -15.54 1.96
CA GLU A 112 9.96 -15.36 0.82
C GLU A 112 10.02 -13.94 0.25
N THR A 113 10.11 -13.85 -1.07
CA THR A 113 10.17 -12.60 -1.82
C THR A 113 8.81 -12.14 -2.33
N LYS A 114 7.85 -13.06 -2.49
CA LYS A 114 6.49 -12.83 -3.00
C LYS A 114 5.44 -13.10 -1.92
N LEU A 115 5.46 -12.30 -0.87
CA LEU A 115 4.56 -12.44 0.28
C LEU A 115 3.09 -12.22 -0.09
N GLY A 116 2.34 -13.31 -0.19
CA GLY A 116 0.91 -13.31 -0.48
C GLY A 116 0.27 -14.66 -0.12
N ASN A 117 -1.06 -14.72 -0.12
CA ASN A 117 -1.80 -15.95 0.16
C ASN A 117 -1.35 -17.12 -0.75
N PRO A 118 -1.14 -16.96 -2.08
CA PRO A 118 -0.68 -18.06 -2.91
C PRO A 118 0.67 -18.67 -2.48
N ALA A 119 1.63 -17.84 -2.02
CA ALA A 119 2.92 -18.32 -1.53
C ALA A 119 2.79 -18.99 -0.15
N LEU A 120 1.96 -18.43 0.73
CA LEU A 120 1.64 -19.03 2.04
C LEU A 120 0.98 -20.42 1.89
N ASP A 121 0.08 -20.58 0.90
CA ASP A 121 -0.56 -21.87 0.60
C ASP A 121 0.47 -22.95 0.21
N GLN A 122 1.52 -22.60 -0.55
CA GLN A 122 2.55 -23.56 -0.94
C GLN A 122 3.36 -24.08 0.25
N ILE A 123 3.70 -23.23 1.21
CA ILE A 123 4.45 -23.66 2.39
C ILE A 123 3.58 -24.48 3.35
N ILE A 124 2.27 -24.17 3.44
CA ILE A 124 1.31 -24.90 4.27
C ILE A 124 1.19 -26.36 3.81
N LYS A 125 1.20 -26.62 2.49
CA LYS A 125 1.09 -27.99 1.93
C LYS A 125 2.15 -28.96 2.44
N ASN A 126 3.32 -28.45 2.82
CA ASN A 126 4.44 -29.25 3.34
C ASN A 126 4.62 -29.10 4.86
N ALA A 127 3.80 -28.30 5.53
CA ALA A 127 3.88 -28.05 6.96
C ALA A 127 3.24 -29.18 7.77
N THR A 128 3.76 -29.43 8.96
CA THR A 128 3.20 -30.39 9.93
C THR A 128 3.34 -29.84 11.35
N GLY A 129 2.56 -30.39 12.29
CA GLY A 129 2.58 -30.00 13.70
C GLY A 129 2.34 -28.50 13.92
N ALA A 130 3.08 -27.90 14.84
CA ALA A 130 2.93 -26.49 15.21
C ALA A 130 3.08 -25.51 14.02
N ARG A 131 3.92 -25.84 13.03
CA ARG A 131 4.07 -25.02 11.82
C ARG A 131 2.80 -25.00 10.99
N LEU A 132 2.14 -26.15 10.84
CA LEU A 132 0.87 -26.23 10.12
C LEU A 132 -0.20 -25.43 10.84
N GLU A 133 -0.33 -25.60 12.16
CA GLU A 133 -1.32 -24.89 12.98
C GLU A 133 -1.16 -23.36 12.89
N GLU A 134 0.06 -22.85 13.05
CA GLU A 134 0.34 -21.40 12.99
C GLU A 134 0.05 -20.82 11.61
N LEU A 135 0.61 -21.43 10.55
CA LEU A 135 0.50 -20.90 9.19
C LEU A 135 -0.93 -21.02 8.65
N SER A 136 -1.64 -22.11 8.96
CA SER A 136 -3.06 -22.26 8.62
C SER A 136 -3.91 -21.18 9.29
N LYS A 137 -3.67 -20.89 10.57
CA LYS A 137 -4.38 -19.81 11.27
C LYS A 137 -4.13 -18.43 10.65
N ILE A 138 -2.89 -18.16 10.22
CA ILE A 138 -2.55 -16.91 9.50
C ILE A 138 -3.23 -16.86 8.12
N MET A 139 -3.28 -17.97 7.40
CA MET A 139 -3.99 -18.06 6.13
C MET A 139 -5.48 -17.77 6.31
N GLU A 140 -6.13 -18.40 7.30
CA GLU A 140 -7.54 -18.16 7.59
C GLU A 140 -7.80 -16.69 7.91
N TRP A 141 -6.98 -16.07 8.78
CA TRP A 141 -7.07 -14.63 9.05
C TRP A 141 -6.94 -13.80 7.76
N SER A 142 -5.97 -14.10 6.90
CA SER A 142 -5.73 -13.31 5.69
C SER A 142 -6.87 -13.45 4.65
N LEU A 143 -7.48 -14.63 4.56
CA LEU A 143 -8.63 -14.87 3.70
C LEU A 143 -9.89 -14.17 4.23
N ASP A 144 -10.14 -14.23 5.54
CA ASP A 144 -11.28 -13.55 6.15
C ASP A 144 -11.14 -12.02 6.10
N VAL A 145 -9.92 -11.48 6.18
CA VAL A 145 -9.67 -10.06 5.88
C VAL A 145 -10.12 -9.68 4.47
N ASN A 146 -9.74 -10.48 3.45
CA ASN A 146 -10.15 -10.21 2.07
C ASN A 146 -11.68 -10.28 1.93
N LYS A 147 -12.32 -11.25 2.59
CA LYS A 147 -13.77 -11.38 2.62
C LYS A 147 -14.41 -10.14 3.25
N THR A 148 -13.99 -9.72 4.44
CA THR A 148 -14.53 -8.53 5.11
C THR A 148 -14.33 -7.27 4.25
N ILE A 149 -13.16 -7.10 3.62
CA ILE A 149 -12.93 -5.98 2.68
C ILE A 149 -13.96 -5.98 1.55
N SER A 150 -14.22 -7.14 0.94
CA SER A 150 -15.20 -7.25 -0.15
C SER A 150 -16.64 -6.93 0.28
N GLU A 151 -16.95 -7.11 1.58
CA GLU A 151 -18.27 -6.88 2.17
C GLU A 151 -18.50 -5.43 2.61
N ILE A 152 -17.44 -4.65 2.89
CA ILE A 152 -17.56 -3.31 3.49
C ILE A 152 -16.98 -2.17 2.64
N VAL A 153 -16.00 -2.45 1.77
CA VAL A 153 -15.31 -1.42 0.99
C VAL A 153 -16.01 -1.29 -0.38
N TYR A 154 -16.98 -0.39 -0.45
CA TYR A 154 -17.73 0.03 -1.65
C TYR A 154 -18.26 1.45 -1.43
N ASN A 155 -18.72 2.13 -2.49
CA ASN A 155 -19.18 3.53 -2.45
C ASN A 155 -18.16 4.51 -1.84
N LEU A 156 -16.88 4.31 -2.16
CA LEU A 156 -15.79 5.12 -1.63
C LEU A 156 -15.24 6.05 -2.71
N PRO A 157 -15.70 7.31 -2.80
CA PRO A 157 -15.24 8.20 -3.86
C PRO A 157 -13.73 8.46 -3.76
N PRO A 158 -13.08 8.79 -4.89
CA PRO A 158 -11.72 9.30 -4.86
C PRO A 158 -11.64 10.53 -3.96
N PHE A 159 -10.46 10.80 -3.40
CA PHE A 159 -10.24 12.04 -2.68
C PHE A 159 -10.56 13.25 -3.59
N PRO A 160 -10.99 14.39 -3.00
CA PRO A 160 -11.16 15.61 -3.77
C PRO A 160 -9.90 15.94 -4.58
N TYR A 161 -10.10 16.53 -5.76
CA TYR A 161 -9.04 16.91 -6.70
C TYR A 161 -8.34 15.77 -7.45
N VAL A 162 -8.55 14.49 -7.09
CA VAL A 162 -8.03 13.35 -7.86
C VAL A 162 -8.54 13.40 -9.30
N CYS A 163 -9.87 13.43 -9.49
CA CYS A 163 -10.47 13.39 -10.82
C CYS A 163 -10.04 14.59 -11.68
N GLN A 164 -10.00 15.79 -11.11
CA GLN A 164 -9.52 16.99 -11.80
C GLN A 164 -8.04 16.88 -12.18
N SER A 165 -7.21 16.25 -11.36
CA SER A 165 -5.80 16.01 -11.65
C SER A 165 -5.62 15.03 -12.81
N LEU A 166 -6.40 13.94 -12.82
CA LEU A 166 -6.42 12.98 -13.93
C LEU A 166 -6.85 13.65 -15.25
N GLN A 167 -7.92 14.46 -15.20
CA GLN A 167 -8.40 15.22 -16.36
C GLN A 167 -7.36 16.23 -16.86
N LYS A 168 -6.63 16.88 -15.96
CA LYS A 168 -5.57 17.82 -16.35
C LYS A 168 -4.38 17.10 -17.02
N LEU A 169 -4.09 15.86 -16.63
CA LEU A 169 -3.03 15.04 -17.22
C LEU A 169 -3.44 14.32 -18.51
N GLU A 170 -4.74 14.17 -18.76
CA GLU A 170 -5.28 13.53 -19.95
C GLU A 170 -4.74 14.19 -21.24
N GLY A 171 -4.19 13.37 -22.14
CA GLY A 171 -3.57 13.84 -23.38
C GLY A 171 -2.18 14.48 -23.23
N GLN A 172 -1.61 14.50 -22.01
CA GLN A 172 -0.28 15.05 -21.73
C GLN A 172 0.67 14.03 -21.12
N ALA A 173 0.16 13.01 -20.43
CA ALA A 173 0.94 11.95 -19.83
C ALA A 173 0.22 10.60 -19.92
N ASP A 174 1.00 9.53 -20.04
CA ASP A 174 0.50 8.18 -19.87
C ASP A 174 0.35 7.87 -18.37
N MET A 175 -0.85 7.48 -17.95
CA MET A 175 -1.17 7.23 -16.55
C MET A 175 -1.46 5.74 -16.33
N ILE A 176 -0.90 5.15 -15.27
CA ILE A 176 -1.24 3.78 -14.85
C ILE A 176 -1.48 3.71 -13.34
N VAL A 177 -2.30 2.76 -12.90
CA VAL A 177 -2.41 2.43 -11.47
C VAL A 177 -1.28 1.49 -11.09
N VAL A 178 -0.57 1.80 -10.01
CA VAL A 178 0.56 1.02 -9.47
C VAL A 178 0.24 0.66 -8.02
N SER A 179 -0.31 -0.54 -7.78
CA SER A 179 -0.79 -0.90 -6.44
C SER A 179 -0.38 -2.32 -6.00
N ALA A 180 -0.36 -2.52 -4.68
CA ALA A 180 -0.15 -3.82 -4.05
C ALA A 180 -1.47 -4.54 -3.71
N THR A 181 -2.60 -4.00 -4.17
CA THR A 181 -3.95 -4.53 -3.95
C THR A 181 -4.36 -5.44 -5.09
N PRO A 182 -5.19 -6.48 -4.84
CA PRO A 182 -5.67 -7.37 -5.89
C PRO A 182 -6.34 -6.61 -7.03
N TYR A 183 -6.03 -7.00 -8.27
CA TYR A 183 -6.54 -6.34 -9.49
C TYR A 183 -8.06 -6.14 -9.50
N GLU A 184 -8.82 -7.18 -9.13
CA GLU A 184 -10.29 -7.13 -9.14
C GLU A 184 -10.86 -6.05 -8.20
N ALA A 185 -10.23 -5.83 -7.04
CA ALA A 185 -10.65 -4.80 -6.11
C ALA A 185 -10.38 -3.40 -6.69
N LEU A 186 -9.19 -3.19 -7.27
CA LEU A 186 -8.80 -1.94 -7.92
C LEU A 186 -9.73 -1.62 -9.10
N LYS A 187 -9.96 -2.59 -10.00
CA LYS A 187 -10.80 -2.39 -11.18
C LYS A 187 -12.21 -1.97 -10.78
N ARG A 188 -12.79 -2.64 -9.79
CA ARG A 188 -14.10 -2.29 -9.24
C ARG A 188 -14.13 -0.88 -8.66
N GLU A 189 -13.19 -0.52 -7.78
CA GLU A 189 -13.11 0.80 -7.14
C GLU A 189 -12.95 1.93 -8.18
N TRP A 190 -12.07 1.74 -9.18
CA TRP A 190 -11.84 2.74 -10.23
C TRP A 190 -13.01 2.85 -11.23
N ASP A 191 -13.68 1.74 -11.56
CA ASP A 191 -14.85 1.72 -12.45
C ASP A 191 -16.08 2.33 -11.78
N GLU A 192 -16.33 2.01 -10.51
CA GLU A 192 -17.47 2.51 -9.72
C GLU A 192 -17.53 4.05 -9.72
N HIS A 193 -16.36 4.69 -9.78
CA HIS A 193 -16.21 6.13 -9.79
C HIS A 193 -15.89 6.73 -11.16
N ASN A 194 -15.96 5.93 -12.24
CA ASN A 194 -15.72 6.35 -13.62
C ASN A 194 -14.36 7.05 -13.84
N ILE A 195 -13.31 6.63 -13.12
CA ILE A 195 -11.96 7.18 -13.29
C ILE A 195 -10.99 6.21 -13.98
N SER A 196 -11.38 4.95 -14.17
CA SER A 196 -10.59 3.96 -14.92
C SER A 196 -10.33 4.36 -16.37
N GLN A 197 -11.20 5.19 -16.97
CA GLN A 197 -11.03 5.72 -18.31
C GLN A 197 -9.81 6.65 -18.49
N TYR A 198 -9.27 7.20 -17.39
CA TYR A 198 -8.11 8.10 -17.45
C TYR A 198 -6.77 7.36 -17.42
N VAL A 199 -6.75 6.06 -17.10
CA VAL A 199 -5.53 5.26 -16.99
C VAL A 199 -5.44 4.25 -18.12
N ALA A 200 -4.23 4.03 -18.64
CA ALA A 200 -3.99 3.07 -19.70
C ALA A 200 -4.09 1.62 -19.21
N LEU A 201 -3.74 1.36 -17.94
CA LEU A 201 -3.83 0.05 -17.32
C LEU A 201 -3.90 0.16 -15.79
N ILE A 202 -4.41 -0.91 -15.15
CA ILE A 202 -4.44 -1.06 -13.69
C ILE A 202 -3.52 -2.23 -13.30
N ALA A 203 -2.38 -1.93 -12.67
CA ALA A 203 -1.43 -2.94 -12.22
C ALA A 203 -1.65 -3.30 -10.75
N GLY A 204 -2.32 -4.43 -10.52
CA GLY A 204 -2.56 -5.01 -9.20
C GLY A 204 -1.47 -5.97 -8.72
N GLN A 205 -1.63 -6.47 -7.51
CA GLN A 205 -0.67 -7.33 -6.80
C GLN A 205 -0.19 -8.54 -7.63
N GLU A 206 -1.08 -9.12 -8.43
CA GLU A 206 -0.80 -10.29 -9.26
C GLU A 206 0.23 -10.02 -10.36
N MET A 207 0.39 -8.75 -10.75
CA MET A 207 1.33 -8.32 -11.79
C MET A 207 2.75 -8.03 -11.24
N GLY A 208 2.96 -8.13 -9.92
CA GLY A 208 4.25 -7.95 -9.27
C GLY A 208 4.27 -6.84 -8.22
N SER A 209 5.47 -6.42 -7.85
CA SER A 209 5.68 -5.30 -6.95
C SER A 209 5.52 -3.95 -7.66
N LYS A 210 5.23 -2.89 -6.90
CA LYS A 210 5.17 -1.52 -7.43
C LYS A 210 6.46 -1.12 -8.17
N ALA A 211 7.62 -1.55 -7.68
CA ALA A 211 8.90 -1.33 -8.35
C ALA A 211 8.99 -2.07 -9.70
N GLU A 212 8.49 -3.30 -9.79
CA GLU A 212 8.39 -4.05 -11.05
C GLU A 212 7.41 -3.38 -12.02
N HIS A 213 6.25 -2.91 -11.55
CA HIS A 213 5.29 -2.19 -12.38
C HIS A 213 5.94 -0.98 -13.05
N LEU A 214 6.60 -0.12 -12.26
CA LEU A 214 7.32 1.04 -12.77
C LEU A 214 8.51 0.67 -13.67
N ALA A 215 9.27 -0.37 -13.32
CA ALA A 215 10.41 -0.81 -14.12
C ALA A 215 10.00 -1.36 -15.50
N ILE A 216 8.88 -2.08 -15.58
CA ILE A 216 8.40 -2.68 -16.84
C ILE A 216 7.69 -1.62 -17.71
N SER A 217 6.90 -0.75 -17.10
CA SER A 217 6.06 0.22 -17.83
C SER A 217 6.77 1.54 -18.15
N ALA A 218 7.77 1.98 -17.38
CA ALA A 218 8.35 3.31 -17.55
C ALA A 218 9.88 3.33 -17.75
N LYS A 219 10.63 2.48 -17.05
CA LYS A 219 12.11 2.55 -17.09
C LYS A 219 12.65 2.27 -18.49
N GLY A 220 13.41 3.24 -19.02
CA GLY A 220 14.00 3.16 -20.36
C GLY A 220 13.02 3.49 -21.50
N LYS A 221 11.74 3.73 -21.18
CA LYS A 221 10.71 4.20 -22.12
C LYS A 221 10.50 5.71 -22.05
N TYR A 222 10.79 6.33 -20.90
CA TYR A 222 10.70 7.78 -20.67
C TYR A 222 12.00 8.32 -20.05
N ALA A 223 12.23 9.64 -20.13
CA ALA A 223 13.31 10.27 -19.39
C ALA A 223 13.03 10.25 -17.88
N VAL A 224 14.07 10.15 -17.05
CA VAL A 224 13.92 9.97 -15.59
C VAL A 224 13.18 11.13 -14.90
N ASP A 225 13.30 12.33 -15.43
CA ASP A 225 12.60 13.54 -14.98
C ASP A 225 11.20 13.71 -15.58
N GLN A 226 10.76 12.77 -16.41
CA GLN A 226 9.42 12.68 -17.00
C GLN A 226 8.63 11.47 -16.47
N ILE A 227 9.15 10.79 -15.44
CA ILE A 227 8.45 9.70 -14.73
C ILE A 227 8.17 10.20 -13.32
N ILE A 228 6.91 10.19 -12.89
CA ILE A 228 6.53 10.50 -11.52
C ILE A 228 5.65 9.39 -10.92
N MET A 229 5.93 9.01 -9.68
CA MET A 229 5.07 8.16 -8.87
C MET A 229 4.33 9.02 -7.86
N ILE A 230 3.01 8.95 -7.84
CA ILE A 230 2.13 9.53 -6.83
C ILE A 230 1.76 8.42 -5.86
N GLY A 231 2.08 8.60 -4.57
CA GLY A 231 1.82 7.59 -3.57
C GLY A 231 1.91 8.12 -2.15
N ASP A 232 1.43 7.32 -1.19
CA ASP A 232 1.22 7.72 0.19
C ASP A 232 2.11 6.97 1.19
N SER A 233 2.89 5.99 0.72
CA SER A 233 3.71 5.13 1.58
C SER A 233 5.21 5.27 1.33
N PRO A 234 6.06 4.97 2.34
CA PRO A 234 7.50 4.81 2.14
C PRO A 234 7.86 3.75 1.09
N GLY A 235 6.97 2.77 0.86
CA GLY A 235 7.12 1.78 -0.20
C GLY A 235 7.05 2.38 -1.60
N ASP A 236 6.16 3.36 -1.82
CA ASP A 236 6.02 4.08 -3.10
C ASP A 236 7.23 4.93 -3.40
N LEU A 237 7.72 5.66 -2.40
CA LEU A 237 8.94 6.44 -2.50
C LEU A 237 10.13 5.54 -2.89
N LYS A 238 10.28 4.38 -2.25
CA LYS A 238 11.32 3.40 -2.59
C LYS A 238 11.14 2.84 -4.01
N ALA A 239 9.92 2.57 -4.43
CA ALA A 239 9.62 2.10 -5.78
C ALA A 239 10.03 3.14 -6.83
N ALA A 240 9.68 4.41 -6.63
CA ALA A 240 10.08 5.52 -7.50
C ALA A 240 11.62 5.66 -7.57
N GLN A 241 12.28 5.66 -6.42
CA GLN A 241 13.74 5.76 -6.31
C GLN A 241 14.46 4.60 -7.02
N SER A 242 13.91 3.38 -6.99
CA SER A 242 14.52 2.20 -7.64
C SER A 242 14.71 2.34 -9.16
N ILE A 243 13.93 3.24 -9.80
CA ILE A 243 14.03 3.55 -11.22
C ILE A 243 14.45 5.00 -11.51
N ASN A 244 14.87 5.74 -10.47
CA ASN A 244 15.21 7.16 -10.51
C ASN A 244 14.05 8.08 -10.95
N ALA A 245 12.80 7.66 -10.72
CA ALA A 245 11.62 8.49 -10.98
C ALA A 245 11.46 9.59 -9.92
N LEU A 246 10.69 10.61 -10.28
CA LEU A 246 10.19 11.61 -9.34
C LEU A 246 9.13 11.00 -8.42
N PHE A 247 8.91 11.63 -7.27
CA PHE A 247 7.90 11.22 -6.30
C PHE A 247 7.05 12.41 -5.85
N PHE A 248 5.72 12.24 -5.88
CA PHE A 248 4.76 13.13 -5.25
C PHE A 248 4.09 12.43 -4.06
N PRO A 249 4.33 12.89 -2.83
CA PRO A 249 3.69 12.31 -1.66
C PRO A 249 2.23 12.75 -1.52
N VAL A 250 1.32 11.79 -1.38
CA VAL A 250 0.00 12.02 -0.79
C VAL A 250 0.13 11.83 0.71
N ASN A 251 0.02 12.92 1.46
CA ASN A 251 0.33 12.92 2.88
C ASN A 251 -0.82 12.31 3.71
N PRO A 252 -0.54 11.33 4.59
CA PRO A 252 -1.56 10.76 5.48
C PRO A 252 -2.22 11.81 6.37
N GLY A 253 -3.55 11.86 6.36
CA GLY A 253 -4.36 12.86 7.06
C GLY A 253 -4.39 14.25 6.39
N TYR A 254 -3.77 14.40 5.22
CA TYR A 254 -3.78 15.61 4.39
C TYR A 254 -3.91 15.24 2.90
N GLU A 255 -4.69 14.21 2.60
CA GLU A 255 -4.81 13.63 1.25
C GLU A 255 -5.43 14.64 0.29
N GLU A 256 -6.49 15.31 0.72
CA GLU A 256 -7.17 16.36 -0.05
C GLU A 256 -6.23 17.53 -0.38
N GLU A 257 -5.51 18.04 0.62
CA GLU A 257 -4.55 19.14 0.42
C GLU A 257 -3.38 18.73 -0.47
N SER A 258 -2.97 17.46 -0.40
CA SER A 258 -1.91 16.92 -1.25
C SER A 258 -2.37 16.89 -2.71
N TRP A 259 -3.58 16.41 -2.99
CA TRP A 259 -4.14 16.43 -4.35
C TRP A 259 -4.42 17.84 -4.86
N GLN A 260 -4.88 18.75 -4.00
CA GLN A 260 -5.03 20.15 -4.36
C GLN A 260 -3.67 20.76 -4.76
N GLN A 261 -2.62 20.53 -3.96
CA GLN A 261 -1.28 21.01 -4.28
C GLN A 261 -0.75 20.39 -5.59
N PHE A 262 -1.04 19.12 -5.85
CA PHE A 262 -0.67 18.48 -7.11
C PHE A 262 -1.36 19.15 -8.30
N LEU A 263 -2.67 19.36 -8.20
CA LEU A 263 -3.48 20.00 -9.24
C LEU A 263 -3.03 21.43 -9.55
N ASP A 264 -2.88 22.25 -8.50
CA ASP A 264 -2.64 23.68 -8.59
C ASP A 264 -1.18 24.00 -8.97
N GLN A 265 -0.24 23.10 -8.67
CA GLN A 265 1.18 23.38 -8.85
C GLN A 265 2.00 22.17 -9.32
N GLY A 266 1.78 20.99 -8.74
CA GLY A 266 2.59 19.79 -9.00
C GLY A 266 2.61 19.37 -10.47
N ILE A 267 1.45 19.35 -11.12
CA ILE A 267 1.30 18.97 -12.54
C ILE A 267 2.09 19.91 -13.44
N ASP A 268 1.93 21.22 -13.29
CA ASP A 268 2.60 22.20 -14.17
C ASP A 268 4.11 22.18 -13.98
N LYS A 269 4.58 21.93 -12.75
CA LYS A 269 6.01 21.73 -12.48
C LYS A 269 6.55 20.45 -13.10
N PHE A 270 5.76 19.37 -13.06
CA PHE A 270 6.13 18.08 -13.64
C PHE A 270 6.24 18.18 -15.16
N LEU A 271 5.17 18.63 -15.83
CA LEU A 271 5.12 18.79 -17.28
C LEU A 271 6.09 19.86 -17.81
N GLY A 272 6.43 20.85 -16.97
CA GLY A 272 7.45 21.87 -17.27
C GLY A 272 8.88 21.47 -16.92
N SER A 273 9.15 20.23 -16.50
CA SER A 273 10.48 19.74 -16.07
C SER A 273 11.16 20.59 -14.98
N THR A 274 10.37 21.24 -14.11
CA THR A 274 10.83 22.05 -12.97
C THR A 274 10.45 21.47 -11.61
N TYR A 275 9.97 20.22 -11.59
CA TYR A 275 9.58 19.50 -10.38
C TYR A 275 10.78 19.06 -9.54
N LYS A 276 11.83 18.56 -10.20
CA LYS A 276 13.03 18.02 -9.53
C LYS A 276 13.81 19.10 -8.80
N GLY A 277 14.43 18.74 -7.68
CA GLY A 277 15.22 19.63 -6.84
C GLY A 277 14.41 20.15 -5.65
N ALA A 278 14.59 21.43 -5.31
CA ALA A 278 14.07 22.01 -4.08
C ALA A 278 12.56 21.77 -3.84
N TYR A 279 11.75 21.74 -4.91
CA TYR A 279 10.32 21.48 -4.79
C TYR A 279 10.02 20.06 -4.29
N GLN A 280 10.56 19.04 -4.98
CA GLN A 280 10.42 17.64 -4.55
C GLN A 280 11.04 17.41 -3.17
N ASP A 281 12.22 17.97 -2.90
CA ASP A 281 12.93 17.75 -1.63
C ASP A 281 12.10 18.27 -0.43
N GLN A 282 11.43 19.41 -0.61
CA GLN A 282 10.52 19.95 0.39
C GLN A 282 9.29 19.05 0.62
N LEU A 283 8.70 18.53 -0.45
CA LEU A 283 7.57 17.60 -0.38
C LEU A 283 7.94 16.32 0.38
N ILE A 284 9.07 15.70 0.02
CA ILE A 284 9.56 14.48 0.68
C ILE A 284 9.89 14.75 2.15
N THR A 285 10.50 15.90 2.47
CA THR A 285 10.80 16.27 3.86
C THR A 285 9.53 16.39 4.72
N ARG A 286 8.48 17.03 4.18
CA ARG A 286 7.19 17.13 4.88
C ARG A 286 6.54 15.76 5.07
N PHE A 287 6.55 14.93 4.02
CA PHE A 287 6.04 13.57 4.08
C PHE A 287 6.74 12.72 5.14
N ASP A 288 8.08 12.79 5.16
CA ASP A 288 8.89 12.04 6.12
C ASP A 288 8.57 12.43 7.57
N ALA A 289 8.36 13.72 7.84
CA ALA A 289 8.04 14.24 9.16
C ALA A 289 6.66 13.80 9.70
N LEU A 290 5.73 13.40 8.83
CA LEU A 290 4.41 12.89 9.22
C LEU A 290 4.43 11.42 9.64
N LEU A 291 5.52 10.71 9.35
CA LEU A 291 5.66 9.28 9.60
C LEU A 291 6.68 9.03 10.71
N PRO A 292 6.26 8.98 11.99
CA PRO A 292 7.16 8.68 13.09
C PRO A 292 7.77 7.29 12.96
N GLU A 293 9.00 7.13 13.44
CA GLU A 293 9.69 5.84 13.55
C GLU A 293 9.31 5.13 14.85
N ASP A 294 9.27 5.87 15.96
CA ASP A 294 8.96 5.35 17.28
C ASP A 294 7.47 5.47 17.64
N PRO A 295 6.88 4.44 18.28
CA PRO A 295 5.49 4.51 18.68
C PRO A 295 5.26 5.42 19.88
N PRO A 296 4.10 6.10 19.95
CA PRO A 296 3.80 7.08 20.99
C PRO A 296 3.69 6.49 22.40
N TRP A 297 3.54 5.17 22.55
CA TRP A 297 3.49 4.50 23.85
C TRP A 297 4.88 4.09 24.40
N CYS A 298 5.94 4.23 23.60
CA CYS A 298 7.33 4.05 24.06
C CYS A 298 7.98 5.37 24.50
N LEU A 299 7.38 6.51 24.14
CA LEU A 299 7.78 7.84 24.58
C LEU A 299 7.20 8.07 25.98
N GLY A 300 7.98 7.71 27.00
CA GLY A 300 7.62 7.86 28.42
C GLY A 300 7.55 9.31 28.87
#